data_AF-A0A956KCP2-F1
#
_entry.id   AF-A0A956KCP2-F1
#
_cell.length_a   1.000
_cell.length_b   1.000
_cell.length_c   1.000
_cell.angle_alpha   90.00
_cell.angle_beta   90.00
_cell.angle_gamma   90.00
#
_symmetry.space_group_name_H-M   'P 1'
#
loop_
_entity.id
_entity.type
_entity.pdbx_description
1 polymer ?
#
loop_
_entity_poly.entity_id
_entity_poly.type
_entity_poly.pdbx_seq_one_letter_code
_entity_poly.pdbx_strand_id
1 'polypeptide(L)' 'MRPEKRHVLITGTSSGFGFLAAKTLLGDGHTVFATMRDPEGRNAAKAAALREAAASGPGALHVVALDVTDEA' A
#
# COMPACT_ATOMS: atom_id res chain seq x y z
N MET A 1 -14.20 6.08 -18.44
CA MET A 1 -12.97 5.34 -18.79
C MET A 1 -12.39 4.81 -17.49
N ARG A 2 -12.23 3.49 -17.32
CA ARG A 2 -11.49 2.97 -16.16
C ARG A 2 -10.00 3.17 -16.45
N PRO A 3 -9.20 3.69 -15.51
CA PRO A 3 -7.76 3.83 -15.71
C PRO A 3 -7.15 2.45 -16.02
N GLU A 4 -6.11 2.44 -16.85
CA GLU A 4 -5.38 1.22 -17.16
C GLU A 4 -4.78 0.62 -15.87
N LYS A 5 -4.94 -0.69 -15.67
CA LYS A 5 -4.37 -1.37 -14.51
C LYS A 5 -2.84 -1.28 -14.55
N ARG A 6 -2.23 -0.91 -13.42
CA ARG A 6 -0.79 -0.66 -13.29
C ARG A 6 -0.28 -1.29 -12.00
N HIS A 7 1.02 -1.57 -11.98
CA HIS A 7 1.75 -1.94 -10.77
C HIS A 7 2.42 -0.69 -10.20
N VAL A 8 2.11 -0.35 -8.95
CA VAL A 8 2.58 0.88 -8.31
C VAL A 8 3.31 0.54 -7.02
N LEU A 9 4.57 0.92 -6.92
CA LEU A 9 5.35 0.86 -5.68
C LEU A 9 5.23 2.20 -4.97
N ILE A 10 4.82 2.18 -3.71
CA ILE A 10 4.79 3.39 -2.87
C ILE A 10 5.69 3.17 -1.66
N THR A 11 6.69 4.03 -1.53
CA THR A 11 7.51 4.15 -0.32
C THR A 11 6.84 5.04 0.71
N GLY A 12 6.67 4.57 1.94
CA GLY A 12 6.12 5.38 3.04
C GLY A 12 4.59 5.35 3.11
N THR A 13 4.01 4.15 3.22
CA THR A 13 2.55 3.95 3.29
C THR A 13 1.99 3.84 4.71
N SER A 14 2.81 4.08 5.74
CA SER A 14 2.37 4.02 7.14
C SER A 14 1.53 5.22 7.60
N SER A 15 1.52 6.34 6.86
CA SER A 15 0.74 7.54 7.23
C SER A 15 0.56 8.51 6.06
N GLY A 16 -0.15 9.62 6.30
CA GLY A 16 -0.23 10.76 5.40
C GLY A 16 -0.66 10.44 3.98
N PHE A 17 -0.04 11.11 3.01
CA PHE A 17 -0.38 10.97 1.59
C PHE A 17 -0.04 9.59 1.02
N GLY A 18 1.02 8.93 1.49
CA GLY A 18 1.36 7.58 1.00
C GLY A 18 0.27 6.56 1.32
N PHE A 19 -0.29 6.62 2.53
CA PHE A 19 -1.43 5.79 2.92
C PHE A 19 -2.69 6.10 2.09
N LEU A 20 -3.01 7.39 1.91
CA LEU A 20 -4.17 7.81 1.14
C LEU A 20 -4.04 7.42 -0.35
N ALA A 21 -2.86 7.62 -0.94
CA ALA A 21 -2.57 7.24 -2.32
C ALA A 21 -2.69 5.72 -2.52
N ALA A 22 -2.17 4.91 -1.59
CA ALA A 22 -2.33 3.46 -1.64
C ALA A 22 -3.81 3.06 -1.64
N LYS A 23 -4.63 3.65 -0.74
CA LYS A 23 -6.08 3.39 -0.73
C LYS A 23 -6.78 3.80 -2.02
N THR A 24 -6.49 4.98 -2.55
CA THR A 24 -7.09 5.48 -3.79
C THR A 24 -6.74 4.57 -4.97
N LEU A 25 -5.47 4.22 -5.13
CA LEU A 25 -5.02 3.38 -6.23
C LEU A 25 -5.56 1.94 -6.14
N LEU A 26 -5.74 1.41 -4.93
CA LEU A 26 -6.47 0.15 -4.72
C LEU A 26 -7.94 0.28 -5.16
N GLY A 27 -8.60 1.39 -4.80
CA GLY A 27 -9.96 1.70 -5.22
C GLY A 27 -10.11 1.80 -6.74
N ASP A 28 -9.09 2.31 -7.43
CA ASP A 28 -9.04 2.43 -8.89
C ASP A 28 -8.72 1.11 -9.61
N GLY A 29 -8.37 0.05 -8.87
CA GLY A 29 -8.14 -1.29 -9.41
C GLY A 29 -6.68 -1.61 -9.75
N HIS A 30 -5.73 -0.78 -9.30
CA HIS A 30 -4.30 -1.03 -9.50
C HIS A 30 -3.77 -2.12 -8.55
N THR A 31 -2.60 -2.66 -8.89
CA THR A 31 -1.82 -3.51 -7.98
C THR A 31 -0.83 -2.62 -7.24
N VAL A 32 -0.97 -2.51 -5.91
CA VAL A 32 -0.16 -1.63 -5.07
C VAL A 32 0.81 -2.44 -4.24
N PHE A 33 2.09 -2.11 -4.33
CA PHE A 33 3.14 -2.54 -3.42
C PHE A 33 3.32 -1.44 -2.38
N ALA A 34 2.62 -1.56 -1.27
CA ALA A 34 2.64 -0.60 -0.18
C ALA A 34 3.79 -0.93 0.76
N THR A 35 4.80 -0.06 0.79
CA THR A 35 5.97 -0.29 1.65
C THR A 35 5.95 0.58 2.90
N MET A 36 6.38 -0.02 4.01
CA MET A 36 6.51 0.62 5.31
C MET A 36 7.50 -0.16 6.17
N ARG A 37 8.04 0.46 7.20
CA ARG A 37 8.92 -0.23 8.16
C ARG A 37 8.08 -1.01 9.16
N ASP A 38 8.48 -2.23 9.48
CA ASP A 38 7.83 -3.05 10.51
C ASP A 38 6.29 -3.15 10.34
N PRO A 39 5.80 -3.74 9.21
CA PRO A 39 4.38 -3.87 8.91
C PRO A 39 3.64 -4.88 9.81
N GLU A 40 4.36 -5.73 10.54
CA GLU A 40 3.76 -6.70 11.48
C GLU A 40 3.87 -6.23 12.95
N GLY A 41 4.69 -5.22 13.24
CA GLY A 41 4.78 -4.58 14.55
C GLY A 41 4.13 -3.19 14.57
N ARG A 42 4.93 -2.13 14.70
CA ARG A 42 4.44 -0.75 14.94
C ARG A 42 3.48 -0.24 13.87
N ASN A 43 3.56 -0.75 12.64
CA ASN A 43 2.68 -0.36 11.55
C ASN A 43 1.58 -1.40 11.21
N ALA A 44 1.38 -2.42 12.05
CA ALA A 44 0.38 -3.47 11.85
C ALA A 44 -1.04 -2.93 11.61
N ALA A 45 -1.46 -1.91 12.37
CA ALA A 45 -2.77 -1.30 12.19
C ALA A 45 -2.95 -0.65 10.80
N LYS A 46 -1.88 -0.08 10.25
CA LYS A 46 -1.91 0.57 8.93
C LYS A 46 -1.87 -0.47 7.81
N ALA A 47 -1.05 -1.51 7.96
CA ALA A 47 -1.07 -2.66 7.06
C ALA A 47 -2.44 -3.33 7.03
N ALA A 48 -3.08 -3.55 8.19
CA ALA A 48 -4.43 -4.10 8.29
C ALA A 48 -5.48 -3.23 7.57
N ALA A 49 -5.44 -1.91 7.77
CA ALA A 49 -6.37 -1.00 7.11
C ALA A 49 -6.21 -0.98 5.57
N LEU A 50 -4.99 -1.15 5.05
CA LEU A 50 -4.77 -1.31 3.61
C LEU A 50 -5.28 -2.67 3.12
N ARG A 51 -5.06 -3.74 3.88
CA ARG A 51 -5.59 -5.09 3.56
C ARG A 51 -7.12 -5.09 3.51
N GLU A 52 -7.78 -4.41 4.43
CA GLU A 52 -9.24 -4.21 4.41
C GLU A 52 -9.68 -3.44 3.16
N ALA A 53 -8.99 -2.33 2.83
CA ALA A 53 -9.30 -1.56 1.63
C ALA A 53 -9.16 -2.40 0.35
N ALA A 54 -8.11 -3.23 0.25
CA ALA A 54 -7.93 -4.14 -0.87
C ALA A 54 -9.01 -5.24 -0.92
N ALA A 55 -9.38 -5.82 0.22
CA ALA A 55 -10.43 -6.84 0.30
C ALA A 55 -11.82 -6.30 -0.11
N SER A 56 -12.08 -5.01 0.16
CA SER A 56 -13.31 -4.32 -0.23
C SER A 56 -13.31 -3.76 -1.66
N GLY A 57 -12.17 -3.80 -2.35
CA GLY A 57 -11.93 -3.06 -3.59
C GLY A 57 -11.53 -3.93 -4.79
N PRO A 58 -11.43 -3.34 -5.98
CA PRO A 58 -11.02 -4.05 -7.20
C PRO A 58 -9.50 -4.22 -7.34
N GLY A 59 -8.70 -3.53 -6.51
CA GLY A 59 -7.25 -3.55 -6.54
C GLY A 59 -6.62 -4.74 -5.83
N ALA A 60 -5.33 -4.97 -6.06
CA ALA A 60 -4.54 -5.98 -5.36
C ALA A 60 -3.47 -5.31 -4.50
N LEU A 61 -3.18 -5.85 -3.33
CA LEU A 61 -2.22 -5.28 -2.38
C LEU A 61 -1.10 -6.27 -2.06
N HIS A 62 0.12 -5.76 -2.06
CA HIS A 62 1.28 -6.37 -1.43
C HIS A 62 1.79 -5.41 -0.35
N VAL A 63 1.83 -5.87 0.90
CA VAL A 63 2.48 -5.14 1.99
C VAL A 63 3.92 -5.62 2.06
N VAL A 64 4.88 -4.71 1.91
CA VAL A 64 6.31 -5.03 1.86
C VAL A 64 7.04 -4.26 2.95
N ALA A 65 7.81 -4.96 3.78
CA ALA A 65 8.72 -4.31 4.71
C ALA A 65 9.86 -3.66 3.92
N LEU A 66 10.06 -2.34 4.08
CA LEU A 66 11.14 -1.60 3.44
C LEU A 66 11.58 -0.45 4.33
N ASP A 67 12.88 -0.32 4.54
CA ASP A 67 13.50 0.92 5.00
C ASP A 67 14.26 1.54 3.83
N VAL A 68 13.89 2.76 3.42
CA VAL A 68 14.51 3.43 2.28
C VAL A 68 15.91 3.96 2.57
N THR A 69 16.32 3.94 3.85
CA THR A 69 17.67 4.31 4.27
C THR A 69 18.58 3.09 4.46
N ASP A 70 18.09 1.90 4.16
CA ASP A 70 18.83 0.64 4.26
C ASP A 70 19.01 0.06 2.84
N GLU A 71 20.24 -0.32 2.49
CA GLU A 71 20.60 -0.88 1.18
C GLU A 71 20.60 -2.42 1.18
N ALA A 72 20.39 -3.05 2.34
CA ALA A 72 20.40 -4.50 2.53
C ALA A 72 19.27 -5.25 1.80
#